data_AF-A0A2M6YYI0-F1
#
_entry.id   AF-A0A2M6YYI0-F1
#
_cell.length_a   1.000
_cell.length_b   1.000
_cell.length_c   1.000
_cell.angle_alpha   90.00
_cell.angle_beta   90.00
_cell.angle_gamma   90.00
#
_symmetry.space_group_name_H-M   'P 1'
#
loop_
_entity.id
_entity.type
_entity.pdbx_description
1 polymer ?
#
loop_
_entity_poly.entity_id
_entity_poly.type
_entity_poly.pdbx_seq_one_letter_code
_entity_poly.pdbx_strand_id
1 'polypeptide(L)'
;MKCRKALQKMCDTMDLSLDHPSCRGLRKHLEECPDCFAMYDSMKKTIVLYRSYDPRFPARAHKRLMKVFSLVEPERPFEAGKHSPKKPARP
;
A
#
# COMPACT_ATOMS: atom_id res chain seq x y z
N MET A 1 -5.44 24.77 -2.02
CA MET A 1 -4.11 24.40 -2.60
C MET A 1 -4.27 24.14 -4.09
N LYS A 2 -3.24 24.35 -4.92
CA LYS A 2 -3.28 23.95 -6.34
C LYS A 2 -3.13 22.43 -6.47
N CYS A 3 -3.83 21.79 -7.41
CA CYS A 3 -3.87 20.32 -7.57
C CYS A 3 -2.48 19.68 -7.68
N ARG A 4 -1.52 20.33 -8.36
CA ARG A 4 -0.12 19.85 -8.45
C ARG A 4 0.56 19.70 -7.08
N LYS A 5 0.31 20.64 -6.17
CA LYS A 5 0.87 20.58 -4.81
C LYS A 5 0.17 19.51 -3.96
N ALA A 6 -1.11 19.28 -4.21
CA ALA A 6 -1.84 18.20 -3.54
C ALA A 6 -1.33 16.83 -3.99
N LEU A 7 -1.11 16.63 -5.30
CA LEU A 7 -0.55 15.39 -5.84
C LEU A 7 0.85 15.08 -5.27
N GLN A 8 1.74 16.07 -5.24
CA GLN A 8 3.07 15.88 -4.63
C GLN A 8 2.93 15.42 -3.17
N LYS A 9 2.05 16.09 -2.42
CA LYS A 9 1.83 15.76 -1.02
C LYS A 9 1.20 14.38 -0.84
N MET A 10 0.32 13.93 -1.74
CA MET A 10 -0.21 12.55 -1.73
C MET A 10 0.92 11.54 -1.84
N CYS A 11 1.82 11.72 -2.81
CA CYS A 11 2.96 10.82 -3.03
C CYS A 11 3.89 10.77 -1.81
N ASP A 12 4.17 11.92 -1.20
CA ASP A 12 5.04 12.02 -0.03
C ASP A 12 4.39 11.39 1.23
N THR A 13 3.06 11.31 1.28
CA THR A 13 2.30 10.83 2.46
C THR A 13 1.66 9.45 2.29
N MET A 14 1.92 8.68 1.23
CA MET A 14 1.24 7.39 1.03
C MET A 14 1.47 6.36 2.14
N ASP A 15 2.51 6.54 2.97
CA ASP A 15 2.73 5.75 4.19
C ASP A 15 2.04 6.32 5.44
N LEU A 16 1.46 7.52 5.37
CA LEU A 16 0.78 8.19 6.47
C LEU A 16 -0.75 8.17 6.26
N SER A 17 -1.51 7.84 7.31
CA SER A 17 -2.97 7.99 7.27
C SER A 17 -3.36 9.45 6.97
N LEU A 18 -4.46 9.66 6.24
CA LEU A 18 -5.05 10.99 6.04
C LEU A 18 -5.51 11.65 7.36
N ASP A 19 -5.61 10.87 8.43
CA ASP A 19 -5.94 11.36 9.78
C ASP A 19 -4.76 12.06 10.46
N HIS A 20 -3.54 11.91 9.92
CA HIS A 20 -2.36 12.55 10.49
C HIS A 20 -2.46 14.09 10.38
N PRO A 21 -2.07 14.87 11.41
CA PRO A 21 -2.13 16.32 11.39
C PRO A 21 -1.45 16.99 10.19
N SER A 22 -0.40 16.37 9.64
CA SER A 22 0.30 16.84 8.43
C SER A 22 -0.55 16.75 7.16
N CYS A 23 -1.59 15.90 7.14
CA CYS A 23 -2.48 15.63 6.01
C CYS A 23 -3.70 16.55 5.95
N ARG A 24 -3.96 17.41 6.95
CA ARG A 24 -5.15 18.29 7.00
C ARG A 24 -5.37 19.12 5.73
N GLY A 25 -4.31 19.75 5.21
CA GLY A 25 -4.41 20.56 3.98
C GLY A 25 -4.64 19.74 2.72
N LEU A 26 -4.27 18.45 2.72
CA LEU A 26 -4.57 17.52 1.64
C LEU A 26 -6.01 17.03 1.73
N ARG A 27 -6.46 16.64 2.94
CA ARG A 27 -7.83 16.22 3.21
C ARG A 27 -8.85 17.27 2.77
N LYS A 28 -8.63 18.53 3.15
CA LYS A 28 -9.49 19.65 2.72
C LYS A 28 -9.56 19.77 1.19
N HIS A 29 -8.43 19.63 0.50
CA HIS A 29 -8.44 19.69 -0.97
C HIS A 29 -9.16 18.52 -1.62
N LEU A 30 -9.02 17.31 -1.06
CA LEU A 30 -9.74 16.12 -1.52
C LEU A 30 -11.26 16.25 -1.33
N GLU A 31 -11.71 16.97 -0.30
CA GLU A 31 -13.13 17.29 -0.10
C GLU A 31 -13.64 18.32 -1.12
N GLU A 32 -12.78 19.23 -1.58
CA GLU A 32 -13.14 20.33 -2.49
C GLU A 32 -12.92 20.00 -3.98
N CYS A 33 -12.14 18.97 -4.32
CA CYS A 33 -11.74 18.67 -5.69
C CYS A 33 -12.01 17.20 -6.07
N PRO A 34 -13.09 16.92 -6.85
CA PRO A 34 -13.48 15.56 -7.20
C PRO A 34 -12.44 14.83 -8.07
N ASP A 35 -11.74 15.53 -8.97
CA ASP A 35 -10.70 14.91 -9.81
C ASP A 35 -9.54 14.37 -8.98
N CYS A 36 -9.10 15.16 -7.99
CA CYS A 36 -8.02 14.76 -7.09
C CYS A 36 -8.48 13.63 -6.16
N PHE A 37 -9.74 13.64 -5.73
CA PHE A 37 -10.34 12.54 -4.98
C PHE A 37 -10.38 11.24 -5.78
N ALA A 38 -10.84 11.28 -7.03
CA ALA A 38 -10.90 10.09 -7.89
C ALA A 38 -9.52 9.47 -8.10
N MET A 39 -8.49 10.30 -8.30
CA MET A 39 -7.10 9.84 -8.42
C MET A 39 -6.60 9.21 -7.11
N TYR A 40 -6.79 9.88 -5.96
CA TYR A 40 -6.41 9.35 -4.66
C TYR A 40 -7.10 8.01 -4.35
N ASP A 41 -8.39 7.90 -4.64
CA ASP A 41 -9.17 6.68 -4.44
C ASP A 41 -8.68 5.53 -5.33
N SER A 42 -8.39 5.81 -6.61
CA SER A 42 -7.79 4.82 -7.52
C SER A 42 -6.43 4.31 -7.01
N MET A 43 -5.57 5.21 -6.54
CA MET A 43 -4.29 4.85 -5.94
C MET A 43 -4.49 4.01 -4.67
N LYS A 44 -5.41 4.39 -3.78
CA LYS A 44 -5.72 3.63 -2.56
C LYS A 44 -6.21 2.21 -2.88
N LYS A 45 -7.10 2.06 -3.86
CA LYS A 45 -7.56 0.76 -4.36
C LYS A 45 -6.41 -0.08 -4.91
N THR A 46 -5.49 0.56 -5.65
CA THR A 46 -4.29 -0.10 -6.16
C THR A 46 -3.42 -0.63 -5.03
N ILE A 47 -3.18 0.15 -3.97
CA ILE A 47 -2.44 -0.31 -2.77
C ILE A 47 -3.14 -1.51 -2.12
N VAL A 48 -4.46 -1.48 -1.98
CA VAL A 48 -5.23 -2.60 -1.44
C VAL A 48 -5.04 -3.86 -2.28
N LEU A 49 -5.07 -3.76 -3.61
CA LEU A 49 -4.81 -4.88 -4.51
C LEU A 49 -3.40 -5.45 -4.34
N TYR A 50 -2.38 -4.60 -4.21
CA TYR A 50 -1.01 -5.07 -3.98
C TYR A 50 -0.79 -5.68 -2.58
N ARG A 51 -1.52 -5.22 -1.56
CA ARG A 51 -1.46 -5.80 -0.21
C ARG A 51 -2.17 -7.15 -0.11
N SER A 52 -3.22 -7.35 -0.89
CA SER A 52 -3.89 -8.65 -0.98
C SER A 52 -3.18 -9.62 -1.92
N TYR A 53 -2.31 -9.10 -2.80
CA TYR A 53 -1.44 -9.92 -3.61
C TYR A 53 -0.37 -10.57 -2.73
N ASP A 54 -0.33 -11.90 -2.73
CA ASP A 54 0.70 -12.70 -2.07
C ASP A 54 1.75 -13.16 -3.10
N PRO A 55 2.80 -12.37 -3.35
CA PRO A 55 3.89 -12.77 -4.22
C PRO A 55 4.65 -13.94 -3.58
N ARG A 56 4.64 -15.09 -4.25
CA ARG A 56 5.40 -16.26 -3.82
C ARG A 56 6.90 -15.97 -3.88
N PHE A 57 7.52 -15.78 -2.72
CA PHE A 57 8.97 -15.64 -2.60
C PHE A 57 9.63 -16.93 -2.09
N PRO A 58 10.86 -17.26 -2.54
CA PRO A 58 11.60 -18.37 -1.98
C PRO A 58 11.93 -18.13 -0.49
N ALA A 59 11.75 -19.13 0.37
CA ALA A 59 12.10 -19.03 1.79
C ALA A 59 13.58 -18.61 2.03
N ARG A 60 14.48 -18.99 1.11
CA ARG A 60 15.89 -18.54 1.13
C ARG A 60 16.04 -17.02 1.02
N ALA A 61 15.16 -16.34 0.27
CA ALA A 61 15.19 -14.90 0.11
C ALA A 61 14.75 -14.20 1.40
N HIS A 62 13.68 -14.71 2.03
CA HIS A 62 13.20 -14.23 3.33
C HIS A 62 14.29 -14.31 4.40
N LYS A 63 14.90 -15.49 4.58
CA LYS A 63 15.99 -15.71 5.56
C LYS A 63 17.19 -14.78 5.33
N ARG A 64 17.57 -14.57 4.06
CA ARG A 64 18.65 -13.63 3.71
C ARG A 64 18.29 -12.20 4.09
N LEU A 65 17.06 -11.76 3.81
CA LEU A 65 16.59 -10.44 4.22
C LEU A 65 16.61 -10.28 5.73
N MET A 66 16.03 -11.22 6.49
CA MET A 66 15.99 -11.17 7.95
C MET A 66 17.40 -11.04 8.54
N LYS A 67 18.36 -11.80 8.01
CA LYS A 67 19.77 -11.70 8.43
C LYS A 67 20.39 -10.33 8.10
N VAL A 68 20.14 -9.77 6.92
CA VAL A 68 20.67 -8.44 6.53
C VAL A 68 20.13 -7.35 7.45
N PHE A 69 18.85 -7.42 7.80
CA PHE A 69 18.21 -6.44 8.68
C PHE A 69 18.38 -6.74 10.18
N SER A 70 19.10 -7.82 10.53
CA SER A 70 19.27 -8.29 11.93
C SER A 70 17.94 -8.44 12.67
N LEU A 71 16.88 -8.85 11.95
CA LEU A 71 15.56 -9.07 12.51
C LEU A 71 15.42 -10.53 12.98
N VAL A 72 14.70 -10.72 14.08
CA VAL A 72 14.25 -12.04 14.53
C VAL A 72 13.10 -12.48 13.63
N GLU A 73 13.07 -13.76 13.26
CA GLU A 73 11.99 -14.33 12.46
C GLU A 73 10.63 -14.01 13.13
N PRO A 74 9.64 -13.52 12.38
CA PRO A 74 8.34 -13.15 12.93
C PRO A 74 7.58 -14.38 13.45
N GLU A 75 6.76 -14.20 14.49
CA GLU A 75 5.92 -15.29 15.05
C GLU A 75 4.94 -15.90 14.04
N ARG A 76 4.63 -15.19 12.95
CA ARG A 76 3.91 -15.73 11.80
C ARG A 76 4.91 -16.30 10.79
N PRO A 77 4.91 -17.63 10.56
CA PRO A 77 5.81 -18.25 9.61
C PRO A 77 5.67 -17.62 8.23
N PHE A 78 6.79 -17.37 7.56
CA PHE A 78 6.79 -17.09 6.14
C PHE A 78 6.32 -18.35 5.39
N GLU A 79 5.04 -18.38 5.02
CA GLU A 79 4.43 -19.46 4.23
C GLU A 79 5.01 -19.43 2.81
N ALA A 80 5.93 -20.34 2.53
CA ALA A 80 6.50 -20.52 1.20
C ALA A 80 5.42 -21.06 0.24
N GLY A 81 4.62 -20.16 -0.33
CA GLY A 81 3.81 -20.34 -1.54
C GLY A 81 3.09 -21.69 -1.70
N LYS A 82 2.30 -22.13 -0.71
CA LYS A 82 1.41 -23.31 -0.82
C LYS A 82 -0.08 -22.94 -0.96
N HIS A 83 -0.40 -21.82 -1.60
CA HIS A 83 -1.77 -21.50 -1.98
C HIS A 83 -1.89 -21.34 -3.50
N SER A 84 -2.71 -22.19 -4.12
CA SER A 84 -3.10 -22.07 -5.52
C SER A 84 -4.05 -20.89 -5.68
N PRO A 85 -3.93 -20.06 -6.74
CA PRO A 85 -4.87 -18.97 -6.97
C PRO A 85 -6.24 -19.58 -7.29
N LYS A 86 -7.23 -19.38 -6.40
CA LYS A 86 -8.64 -19.61 -6.77
C LYS A 86 -8.97 -18.64 -7.89
N LYS A 87 -9.21 -19.16 -9.10
CA LYS A 87 -9.72 -18.37 -10.23
C LYS A 87 -10.96 -17.60 -9.76
N PRO A 88 -11.05 -16.28 -9.97
CA PRO A 88 -12.30 -15.58 -9.74
C PRO A 88 -13.36 -16.16 -10.69
N ALA A 89 -14.49 -16.58 -10.14
CA ALA A 89 -15.67 -16.94 -10.92
C ALA A 89 -16.15 -15.68 -11.65
N ARG A 90 -16.21 -15.75 -12.98
CA ARG A 90 -16.75 -14.67 -13.81
C ARG A 90 -18.27 -14.84 -13.91
N PRO A 91 -19.08 -13.78 -13.74
CA PRO A 91 -20.51 -13.81 -14.07
C PRO A 91 -20.75 -13.92 -15.57
#